data_AF-A0A1I3BZS3-F1
#
_entry.id   AF-A0A1I3BZS3-F1
#
_cell.length_a   1.000
_cell.length_b   1.000
_cell.length_c   1.000
_cell.angle_alpha   90.00
_cell.angle_beta   90.00
_cell.angle_gamma   90.00
#
_symmetry.space_group_name_H-M   'P 1'
#
loop_
_entity.id
_entity.type
_entity.pdbx_description
1 polymer ?
#
loop_
_entity_poly.entity_id
_entity_poly.type
_entity_poly.pdbx_seq_one_letter_code
_entity_poly.pdbx_strand_id
1 'polypeptide(L)'
;MNISVSNHLPGAPARQPQREVLNVKGLSAGYGPVRVIHDLDLVVHCGERIGIVGLNGHGKSTLFYAIAGLTGWQRGSIKLNGREVGRTRSQGPGRYTHEIVRAGLALIPQGDEIFHGLTVEEHLDSGAYTAAAWRDRAARKLRILEIFPPLRKLMGVPVGRLSGGERRMVSIGRGLMTDASLFLVDEPSLGLAPKIGKSVINALMAVKLGNAAMIIAEQNVALLEGRVDRVIGMHVGKLKGEASAALALNVYRKA
;
A
#
# COMPACT_ATOMS: atom_id res chain seq x y z
N MET A 1 20.14 -12.26 -51.93
CA MET A 1 19.09 -11.24 -51.64
C MET A 1 18.32 -11.72 -50.44
N ASN A 2 18.62 -11.19 -49.26
CA ASN A 2 17.99 -11.59 -48.00
C ASN A 2 16.70 -10.79 -47.81
N ILE A 3 15.59 -11.51 -47.65
CA ILE A 3 14.27 -10.96 -47.33
C ILE A 3 14.20 -10.79 -45.81
N SER A 4 14.20 -9.55 -45.33
CA SER A 4 13.93 -9.22 -43.93
C SER A 4 12.41 -9.17 -43.70
N VAL A 5 11.89 -10.13 -42.95
CA VAL A 5 10.51 -10.14 -42.47
C VAL A 5 10.45 -9.35 -41.16
N SER A 6 9.95 -8.12 -41.23
CA SER A 6 9.65 -7.29 -40.07
C SER A 6 8.35 -7.76 -39.41
N ASN A 7 8.46 -8.48 -38.29
CA ASN A 7 7.32 -8.72 -37.41
C ASN A 7 7.01 -7.43 -36.64
N HIS A 8 6.04 -6.65 -37.11
CA HIS A 8 5.37 -5.65 -36.29
C HIS A 8 4.29 -6.33 -35.44
N LEU A 9 4.55 -6.44 -34.14
CA LEU A 9 3.51 -6.75 -33.16
C LEU A 9 2.58 -5.52 -33.03
N PRO A 10 1.25 -5.68 -33.06
CA PRO A 10 0.32 -4.57 -32.91
C PRO A 10 0.47 -3.94 -31.51
N GLY A 11 0.69 -2.63 -31.48
CA GLY A 11 0.79 -1.85 -30.25
C GLY A 11 -0.49 -1.97 -29.42
N ALA A 12 -0.34 -2.23 -28.12
CA ALA A 12 -1.45 -2.25 -27.18
C ALA A 12 -2.24 -0.92 -27.25
N PRO A 13 -3.58 -0.94 -27.21
CA PRO A 13 -4.39 0.26 -27.33
C PRO A 13 -4.07 1.25 -26.21
N ALA A 14 -3.89 2.53 -26.57
CA ALA A 14 -3.68 3.61 -25.63
C ALA A 14 -4.88 3.72 -24.68
N ARG A 15 -4.68 3.38 -23.40
CA ARG A 15 -5.70 3.54 -22.35
C ARG A 15 -6.03 5.03 -22.20
N GLN A 16 -7.32 5.38 -22.18
CA GLN A 16 -7.80 6.71 -21.76
C GLN A 16 -7.14 7.10 -20.42
N PRO A 17 -6.82 8.39 -20.18
CA PRO A 17 -6.13 8.78 -18.95
C PRO A 17 -7.01 8.46 -17.74
N GLN A 18 -6.64 7.38 -17.03
CA GLN A 18 -7.32 6.94 -15.82
C GLN A 18 -7.06 7.96 -14.71
N ARG A 19 -8.11 8.30 -13.93
CA ARG A 19 -8.02 9.25 -12.80
C ARG A 19 -6.84 8.91 -11.89
N GLU A 20 -5.95 9.87 -11.67
CA GLU A 20 -4.83 9.74 -10.73
C GLU A 20 -5.33 9.80 -9.28
N VAL A 21 -4.99 8.78 -8.49
CA VAL A 21 -5.20 8.75 -7.04
C VAL A 21 -3.98 9.35 -6.34
N LEU A 22 -2.77 8.98 -6.75
CA LEU A 22 -1.52 9.50 -6.20
C LEU A 22 -0.61 10.01 -7.32
N ASN A 23 -0.02 11.18 -7.13
CA ASN A 23 1.03 11.70 -7.99
C ASN A 23 2.17 12.27 -7.12
N VAL A 24 3.29 11.58 -7.11
CA VAL A 24 4.54 11.96 -6.45
C VAL A 24 5.51 12.43 -7.52
N LYS A 25 6.06 13.64 -7.36
CA LYS A 25 7.07 14.19 -8.28
C LYS A 25 8.33 14.63 -7.58
N GLY A 26 9.48 14.11 -8.02
CA GLY A 26 10.82 14.47 -7.57
C GLY A 26 10.99 14.41 -6.05
N LEU A 27 10.34 13.44 -5.39
CA LEU A 27 10.32 13.36 -3.93
C LEU A 27 11.71 12.99 -3.40
N SER A 28 12.24 13.83 -2.53
CA SER A 28 13.42 13.53 -1.71
C SER A 28 13.04 13.63 -0.24
N ALA A 29 13.18 12.53 0.49
CA ALA A 29 12.69 12.39 1.85
C ALA A 29 13.64 11.58 2.74
N GLY A 30 13.52 11.76 4.06
CA GLY A 30 14.35 11.06 5.02
C GLY A 30 14.25 11.63 6.43
N TYR A 31 15.21 11.30 7.27
CA TYR A 31 15.18 11.58 8.71
C TYR A 31 16.29 12.55 9.08
N GLY A 32 15.91 13.76 9.51
CA GLY A 32 16.86 14.82 9.80
C GLY A 32 17.79 15.09 8.60
N PRO A 33 19.12 14.98 8.76
CA PRO A 33 20.07 15.18 7.66
C PRO A 33 20.17 13.98 6.71
N VAL A 34 19.69 12.80 7.10
CA VAL A 34 19.83 11.57 6.31
C VAL A 34 18.74 11.50 5.25
N ARG A 35 19.14 11.58 3.98
CA ARG A 35 18.25 11.34 2.84
C ARG A 35 18.15 9.84 2.56
N VAL A 36 16.93 9.34 2.48
CA VAL A 36 16.63 7.92 2.19
C VAL A 36 15.96 7.77 0.84
N ILE A 37 15.09 8.69 0.43
CA ILE A 37 14.43 8.73 -0.88
C ILE A 37 15.11 9.78 -1.75
N HIS A 38 15.38 9.46 -3.01
CA HIS A 38 16.17 10.29 -3.92
C HIS A 38 15.41 10.57 -5.23
N ASP A 39 14.84 11.76 -5.33
CA ASP A 39 14.18 12.31 -6.53
C ASP A 39 13.22 11.32 -7.21
N LEU A 40 12.31 10.75 -6.40
CA LEU A 40 11.41 9.69 -6.81
C LEU A 40 10.12 10.26 -7.43
N ASP A 41 9.75 9.71 -8.59
CA ASP A 41 8.46 9.94 -9.25
C ASP A 41 7.59 8.67 -9.15
N LEU A 42 6.30 8.83 -8.86
CA LEU A 42 5.34 7.73 -8.81
C LEU A 42 3.93 8.22 -9.12
N VAL A 43 3.26 7.58 -10.08
CA VAL A 43 1.84 7.83 -10.39
C VAL A 43 1.05 6.55 -10.18
N VAL A 44 -0.07 6.67 -9.49
CA VAL A 44 -1.01 5.58 -9.20
C VAL A 44 -2.41 6.00 -9.60
N HIS A 45 -3.06 5.14 -10.36
CA HIS A 45 -4.40 5.36 -10.91
C HIS A 45 -5.48 4.68 -10.07
N CYS A 46 -6.69 5.19 -10.23
CA CYS A 46 -7.90 4.62 -9.67
C CYS A 46 -8.07 3.15 -10.08
N GLY A 47 -8.35 2.27 -9.11
CA GLY A 47 -8.51 0.83 -9.31
C GLY A 47 -7.21 0.03 -9.37
N GLU A 48 -6.06 0.69 -9.31
CA GLU A 48 -4.75 0.07 -9.47
C GLU A 48 -4.24 -0.55 -8.17
N ARG A 49 -3.70 -1.78 -8.27
CA ARG A 49 -2.82 -2.39 -7.28
C ARG A 49 -1.39 -2.34 -7.77
N ILE A 50 -0.50 -1.74 -6.99
CA ILE A 50 0.93 -1.69 -7.28
C ILE A 50 1.69 -2.46 -6.20
N GLY A 51 2.60 -3.32 -6.62
CA GLY A 51 3.62 -3.90 -5.74
C GLY A 51 4.90 -3.08 -5.79
N ILE A 52 5.38 -2.57 -4.65
CA ILE A 52 6.73 -2.02 -4.52
C ILE A 52 7.61 -3.07 -3.87
N VAL A 53 8.60 -3.57 -4.61
CA VAL A 53 9.42 -4.70 -4.17
C VAL A 53 10.88 -4.31 -3.96
N GLY A 54 11.46 -4.74 -2.85
CA GLY A 54 12.86 -4.44 -2.55
C GLY A 54 13.28 -4.99 -1.20
N LEU A 55 14.60 -5.12 -1.00
CA LEU A 55 15.15 -5.60 0.27
C LEU A 55 14.85 -4.62 1.41
N ASN A 56 15.00 -5.11 2.64
CA ASN A 56 14.87 -4.28 3.83
C ASN A 56 15.91 -3.15 3.79
N GLY A 57 15.50 -1.96 4.23
CA GLY A 57 16.34 -0.76 4.16
C GLY A 57 16.42 -0.09 2.78
N HIS A 58 15.75 -0.59 1.74
CA HIS A 58 15.73 0.07 0.42
C HIS A 58 14.81 1.31 0.35
N GLY A 59 14.11 1.66 1.44
CA GLY A 59 13.33 2.88 1.58
C GLY A 59 11.81 2.71 1.42
N LYS A 60 11.28 1.48 1.32
CA LYS A 60 9.84 1.20 1.11
C LYS A 60 8.95 1.87 2.17
N SER A 61 9.19 1.58 3.45
CA SER A 61 8.47 2.20 4.57
C SER A 61 8.68 3.71 4.62
N THR A 62 9.89 4.20 4.30
CA THR A 62 10.17 5.64 4.28
C THR A 62 9.38 6.37 3.19
N LEU A 63 9.18 5.77 2.02
CA LEU A 63 8.29 6.30 0.98
C LEU A 63 6.85 6.40 1.50
N PHE A 64 6.35 5.35 2.15
CA PHE A 64 4.99 5.34 2.70
C PHE A 64 4.80 6.38 3.80
N TYR A 65 5.76 6.50 4.72
CA TYR A 65 5.74 7.54 5.75
C TYR A 65 5.86 8.95 5.16
N ALA A 66 6.57 9.12 4.04
CA ALA A 66 6.64 10.43 3.38
C ALA A 66 5.29 10.81 2.78
N ILE A 67 4.63 9.87 2.10
CA ILE A 67 3.27 10.06 1.56
C ILE A 67 2.26 10.34 2.68
N ALA A 68 2.40 9.67 3.83
CA ALA A 68 1.56 9.90 5.01
C ALA A 68 1.91 11.16 5.81
N GLY A 69 2.93 11.92 5.41
CA GLY A 69 3.42 13.09 6.14
C GLY A 69 4.04 12.77 7.51
N LEU A 70 4.36 11.51 7.78
CA LEU A 70 4.98 11.02 9.01
C LEU A 70 6.51 11.14 9.01
N THR A 71 7.11 11.41 7.85
CA THR A 71 8.52 11.81 7.76
C THR A 71 8.68 13.09 6.94
N GLY A 72 9.81 13.75 7.12
CA GLY A 72 10.11 14.97 6.40
C GLY A 72 10.53 14.71 4.95
N TRP A 73 10.11 15.60 4.04
CA TRP A 73 10.69 15.67 2.70
C TRP A 73 11.27 17.06 2.43
N GLN A 74 12.45 17.07 1.84
CA GLN A 74 13.21 18.29 1.57
C GLN A 74 12.85 18.92 0.21
N ARG A 75 12.37 18.10 -0.73
CA ARG A 75 12.02 18.50 -2.10
C ARG A 75 10.94 17.59 -2.68
N GLY A 76 10.21 18.12 -3.65
CA GLY A 76 9.21 17.39 -4.43
C GLY A 76 7.80 17.81 -4.06
N SER A 77 6.83 17.15 -4.67
CA SER A 77 5.40 17.39 -4.40
C SER A 77 4.64 16.08 -4.37
N ILE A 78 3.63 16.00 -3.52
CA ILE A 78 2.71 14.87 -3.43
C ILE A 78 1.30 15.40 -3.65
N LYS A 79 0.56 14.80 -4.58
CA LYS A 79 -0.86 15.06 -4.77
C LYS A 79 -1.65 13.79 -4.51
N LEU A 80 -2.72 13.90 -3.72
CA LEU A 80 -3.68 12.85 -3.46
C LEU A 80 -5.04 13.30 -4.02
N ASN A 81 -5.61 12.52 -4.94
CA ASN A 81 -6.83 12.89 -5.69
C ASN A 81 -6.74 14.30 -6.32
N GLY A 82 -5.58 14.64 -6.87
CA GLY A 82 -5.31 15.96 -7.46
C GLY A 82 -5.09 17.09 -6.44
N ARG A 83 -5.37 16.89 -5.15
CA ARG A 83 -5.11 17.87 -4.08
C ARG A 83 -3.68 17.74 -3.59
N GLU A 84 -2.97 18.87 -3.51
CA GLU A 84 -1.63 18.89 -2.94
C GLU A 84 -1.65 18.55 -1.44
N VAL A 85 -0.79 17.60 -1.08
CA VAL A 85 -0.60 17.10 0.27
C VAL A 85 0.71 17.68 0.79
N GLY A 86 0.60 18.65 1.70
CA GLY A 86 1.73 19.46 2.16
C GLY A 86 2.00 20.68 1.26
N ARG A 87 3.27 21.09 1.15
CA ARG A 87 3.76 22.13 0.22
C ARG A 87 4.98 21.55 -0.53
N THR A 88 5.75 22.40 -1.21
CA THR A 88 7.06 22.04 -1.82
C THR A 88 8.05 21.38 -0.86
N ARG A 89 7.85 21.52 0.46
CA ARG A 89 8.53 20.80 1.53
C ARG A 89 7.55 20.52 2.68
N SER A 90 7.83 19.48 3.47
CA SER A 90 7.06 19.23 4.69
C SER A 90 7.31 20.34 5.73
N GLN A 91 6.34 20.59 6.61
CA GLN A 91 6.41 21.62 7.66
C GLN A 91 6.71 21.01 9.04
N GLY A 92 7.36 19.85 9.06
CA GLY A 92 7.55 19.01 10.24
C GLY A 92 6.77 17.68 10.14
N PRO A 93 7.34 16.56 10.59
CA PRO A 93 6.66 15.26 10.64
C PRO A 93 5.35 15.34 11.44
N GLY A 94 4.28 14.70 10.95
CA GLY A 94 3.01 14.55 11.65
C GLY A 94 2.07 15.77 11.62
N ARG A 95 2.58 16.98 11.35
CA ARG A 95 1.82 18.24 11.47
C ARG A 95 0.51 18.26 10.69
N TYR A 96 0.49 17.67 9.50
CA TYR A 96 -0.67 17.63 8.61
C TYR A 96 -1.20 16.22 8.34
N THR A 97 -0.68 15.19 9.01
CA THR A 97 -1.08 13.80 8.74
C THR A 97 -2.60 13.61 8.86
N HIS A 98 -3.26 14.26 9.82
CA HIS A 98 -4.71 14.23 9.97
C HIS A 98 -5.47 14.76 8.73
N GLU A 99 -4.94 15.78 8.03
CA GLU A 99 -5.53 16.30 6.80
C GLU A 99 -5.34 15.33 5.62
N ILE A 100 -4.17 14.70 5.53
CA ILE A 100 -3.83 13.72 4.50
C ILE A 100 -4.74 12.49 4.62
N VAL A 101 -4.90 12.02 5.86
CA VAL A 101 -5.79 10.92 6.23
C VAL A 101 -7.24 11.26 5.84
N ARG A 102 -7.72 12.47 6.18
CA ARG A 102 -9.05 12.98 5.75
C ARG A 102 -9.19 13.14 4.24
N ALA A 103 -8.10 13.35 3.50
CA ALA A 103 -8.09 13.40 2.04
C ALA A 103 -8.17 12.02 1.37
N GLY A 104 -8.24 10.94 2.17
CA GLY A 104 -8.50 9.58 1.70
C GLY A 104 -7.28 8.67 1.68
N LEU A 105 -6.29 8.90 2.55
CA LEU A 105 -5.15 8.00 2.74
C LEU A 105 -5.38 7.07 3.93
N ALA A 106 -5.17 5.78 3.73
CA ALA A 106 -5.00 4.80 4.80
C ALA A 106 -3.60 4.19 4.74
N LEU A 107 -2.88 4.23 5.86
CA LEU A 107 -1.60 3.57 6.04
C LEU A 107 -1.80 2.37 6.96
N ILE A 108 -1.35 1.20 6.51
CA ILE A 108 -1.28 -0.05 7.25
C ILE A 108 0.21 -0.39 7.34
N PRO A 109 0.91 0.07 8.39
CA PRO A 109 2.36 -0.08 8.47
C PRO A 109 2.76 -1.50 8.85
N GLN A 110 4.07 -1.72 8.90
CA GLN A 110 4.68 -2.96 9.35
C GLN A 110 4.34 -3.22 10.83
N GLY A 111 4.05 -4.48 11.17
CA GLY A 111 3.74 -4.91 12.53
C GLY A 111 2.24 -4.96 12.84
N ASP A 112 1.89 -5.25 14.09
CA ASP A 112 0.50 -5.56 14.46
C ASP A 112 -0.31 -4.29 14.81
N GLU A 113 0.33 -3.21 15.27
CA GLU A 113 -0.33 -1.97 15.72
C GLU A 113 -1.58 -2.20 16.58
N ILE A 114 -1.53 -3.09 17.57
CA ILE A 114 -2.73 -3.52 18.29
C ILE A 114 -3.04 -2.71 19.54
N PHE A 115 -4.32 -2.45 19.79
CA PHE A 115 -4.82 -1.98 21.08
C PHE A 115 -5.16 -3.17 21.97
N HIS A 116 -4.22 -3.57 22.83
CA HIS A 116 -4.33 -4.80 23.65
C HIS A 116 -5.59 -4.89 24.53
N GLY A 117 -6.11 -3.75 24.98
CA GLY A 117 -7.31 -3.68 25.82
C GLY A 117 -8.63 -3.82 25.06
N LEU A 118 -8.61 -3.79 23.73
CA LEU A 118 -9.80 -3.92 22.90
C LEU A 118 -10.01 -5.37 22.46
N THR A 119 -11.28 -5.75 22.33
CA THR A 119 -11.69 -6.94 21.58
C THR A 119 -11.40 -6.79 20.10
N VAL A 120 -11.39 -7.88 19.34
CA VAL A 120 -11.28 -7.83 17.87
C VAL A 120 -12.33 -6.92 17.28
N GLU A 121 -13.56 -6.99 17.77
CA GLU A 121 -14.66 -6.14 17.30
C GLU A 121 -14.38 -4.65 17.48
N GLU A 122 -14.08 -4.25 18.71
CA GLU A 122 -13.78 -2.85 19.06
C GLU A 122 -12.54 -2.35 18.32
N HIS A 123 -11.55 -3.22 18.14
CA HIS A 123 -10.35 -2.90 17.40
C HIS A 123 -10.63 -2.66 15.92
N LEU A 124 -11.51 -3.43 15.28
CA LEU A 124 -11.94 -3.16 13.91
C LEU A 124 -12.73 -1.85 13.84
N ASP A 125 -13.66 -1.63 14.78
CA ASP A 125 -14.46 -0.40 14.82
C ASP A 125 -13.60 0.85 15.01
N SER A 126 -12.46 0.76 15.72
CA SER A 126 -11.51 1.87 15.85
C SER A 126 -10.93 2.36 14.51
N GLY A 127 -10.92 1.51 13.47
CA GLY A 127 -10.49 1.89 12.12
C GLY A 127 -11.53 2.71 11.35
N ALA A 128 -12.79 2.70 11.78
CA ALA A 128 -13.88 3.45 11.16
C ALA A 128 -13.98 4.88 11.73
N TYR A 129 -12.88 5.62 11.77
CA TYR A 129 -12.79 6.91 12.48
C TYR A 129 -13.41 8.11 11.72
N THR A 130 -13.73 7.99 10.42
CA THR A 130 -14.46 9.03 9.68
C THR A 130 -15.96 8.87 9.86
N ALA A 131 -16.72 9.97 9.78
CA ALA A 131 -18.18 9.92 9.93
C ALA A 131 -18.86 8.98 8.90
N ALA A 132 -18.34 8.95 7.66
CA ALA A 132 -18.80 8.04 6.63
C ALA A 132 -18.48 6.58 6.96
N ALA A 133 -17.23 6.28 7.36
CA ALA A 133 -16.83 4.94 7.75
C ALA A 133 -17.60 4.43 8.96
N TRP A 134 -17.81 5.28 9.97
CA TRP A 134 -18.55 4.94 11.19
C TRP A 134 -20.01 4.59 10.92
N ARG A 135 -20.66 5.33 10.01
CA ARG A 135 -22.04 5.06 9.58
C ARG A 135 -22.17 3.68 8.94
N ASP A 136 -21.19 3.30 8.11
CA ASP A 136 -21.18 2.03 7.38
C ASP A 136 -20.40 0.92 8.10
N ARG A 137 -20.04 1.10 9.39
CA ARG A 137 -19.09 0.22 10.09
C ARG A 137 -19.54 -1.24 10.12
N ALA A 138 -20.84 -1.50 10.27
CA ALA A 138 -21.38 -2.86 10.28
C ALA A 138 -21.14 -3.57 8.93
N ALA A 139 -21.45 -2.90 7.81
CA ALA A 139 -21.23 -3.42 6.48
C ALA A 139 -19.73 -3.58 6.16
N ARG A 140 -18.90 -2.63 6.60
CA ARG A 140 -17.44 -2.71 6.46
C ARG A 140 -16.88 -3.92 7.21
N LYS A 141 -17.29 -4.11 8.47
CA LYS A 141 -16.91 -5.24 9.32
C LYS A 141 -17.29 -6.58 8.68
N LEU A 142 -18.49 -6.70 8.12
CA LEU A 142 -18.89 -7.90 7.37
C LEU A 142 -17.95 -8.21 6.20
N ARG A 143 -17.54 -7.19 5.41
CA ARG A 143 -16.54 -7.37 4.36
C ARG A 143 -15.19 -7.81 4.91
N ILE A 144 -14.74 -7.26 6.05
CA ILE A 144 -13.52 -7.72 6.72
C ILE A 144 -13.62 -9.20 7.11
N LEU A 145 -14.78 -9.66 7.57
CA LEU A 145 -15.01 -11.06 7.93
C LEU A 145 -15.16 -12.01 6.74
N GLU A 146 -15.42 -11.49 5.54
CA GLU A 146 -15.32 -12.24 4.28
C GLU A 146 -13.86 -12.36 3.83
N ILE A 147 -13.09 -11.28 3.98
CA ILE A 147 -11.66 -11.22 3.64
C ILE A 147 -10.80 -12.04 4.61
N PHE A 148 -11.14 -12.02 5.90
CA PHE A 148 -10.48 -12.74 6.98
C PHE A 148 -11.47 -13.63 7.76
N PRO A 149 -11.92 -14.76 7.18
CA PRO A 149 -12.84 -15.69 7.84
C PRO A 149 -12.42 -16.14 9.25
N PRO A 150 -11.12 -16.35 9.58
CA PRO A 150 -10.71 -16.72 10.93
C PRO A 150 -11.17 -15.75 12.02
N LEU A 151 -11.32 -14.45 11.71
CA LEU A 151 -11.71 -13.44 12.70
C LEU A 151 -13.15 -13.59 13.21
N ARG A 152 -14.03 -14.28 12.47
CA ARG A 152 -15.45 -14.46 12.83
C ARG A 152 -15.63 -15.07 14.22
N LYS A 153 -14.78 -16.05 14.56
CA LYS A 153 -14.84 -16.76 15.84
C LYS A 153 -14.11 -16.02 16.97
N LEU A 154 -13.45 -14.90 16.66
CA LEU A 154 -12.55 -14.18 17.54
C LEU A 154 -13.08 -12.80 17.94
N MET A 155 -14.27 -12.41 17.46
CA MET A 155 -14.81 -11.05 17.61
C MET A 155 -14.82 -10.54 19.07
N GLY A 156 -15.19 -11.39 20.03
CA GLY A 156 -15.19 -11.05 21.45
C GLY A 156 -13.86 -11.31 22.18
N VAL A 157 -12.84 -11.78 21.47
CA VAL A 157 -11.53 -12.09 22.07
C VAL A 157 -10.69 -10.81 22.13
N PRO A 158 -10.04 -10.50 23.27
CA PRO A 158 -9.07 -9.41 23.34
C PRO A 158 -7.93 -9.60 22.33
N VAL A 159 -7.59 -8.55 21.58
CA VAL A 159 -6.57 -8.62 20.52
C VAL A 159 -5.20 -9.05 21.06
N GLY A 160 -4.91 -8.72 22.33
CA GLY A 160 -3.68 -9.15 23.00
C GLY A 160 -3.53 -10.67 23.19
N ARG A 161 -4.60 -11.47 23.05
CA ARG A 161 -4.58 -12.94 23.18
C ARG A 161 -4.44 -13.68 21.85
N LEU A 162 -4.47 -12.96 20.72
CA LEU A 162 -4.40 -13.54 19.40
C LEU A 162 -2.99 -14.03 19.06
N SER A 163 -2.88 -15.02 18.18
CA SER A 163 -1.61 -15.40 17.55
C SER A 163 -1.09 -14.27 16.64
N GLY A 164 0.20 -14.29 16.28
CA GLY A 164 0.78 -13.26 15.40
C GLY A 164 0.08 -13.15 14.05
N GLY A 165 -0.34 -14.27 13.46
CA GLY A 165 -1.12 -14.26 12.22
C GLY A 165 -2.49 -13.61 12.36
N GLU A 166 -3.21 -13.94 13.44
CA GLU A 166 -4.52 -13.34 13.73
C GLU A 166 -4.40 -11.85 14.04
N ARG A 167 -3.39 -11.44 14.82
CA ARG A 167 -3.10 -10.01 15.07
C ARG A 167 -2.86 -9.25 13.78
N ARG A 168 -2.07 -9.82 12.86
CA ARG A 168 -1.82 -9.19 11.55
C ARG A 168 -3.11 -9.07 10.72
N MET A 169 -3.97 -10.09 10.73
CA MET A 169 -5.28 -10.02 10.06
C MET A 169 -6.17 -8.92 10.65
N VAL A 170 -6.25 -8.81 11.99
CA VAL A 170 -7.03 -7.75 12.66
C VAL A 170 -6.46 -6.36 12.37
N SER A 171 -5.13 -6.22 12.37
CA SER A 171 -4.44 -4.96 12.05
C SER A 171 -4.77 -4.46 10.64
N ILE A 172 -4.62 -5.35 9.64
CA ILE A 172 -4.96 -5.04 8.25
C ILE A 172 -6.45 -4.77 8.12
N GLY A 173 -7.29 -5.61 8.76
CA GLY A 173 -8.73 -5.43 8.81
C GLY A 173 -9.12 -4.05 9.32
N ARG A 174 -8.50 -3.57 10.40
CA ARG A 174 -8.71 -2.21 10.93
C ARG A 174 -8.39 -1.15 9.88
N GLY A 175 -7.26 -1.22 9.20
CA GLY A 175 -6.92 -0.25 8.17
C GLY A 175 -7.93 -0.22 7.02
N LEU A 176 -8.44 -1.39 6.63
CA LEU A 176 -9.48 -1.56 5.60
C LEU A 176 -10.87 -1.09 6.04
N MET A 177 -11.11 -0.84 7.33
CA MET A 177 -12.34 -0.21 7.82
C MET A 177 -12.41 1.28 7.42
N THR A 178 -11.30 1.90 7.03
CA THR A 178 -11.21 3.31 6.62
C THR A 178 -11.93 3.59 5.30
N ASP A 179 -12.53 4.77 5.17
CA ASP A 179 -13.02 5.28 3.90
C ASP A 179 -11.88 5.95 3.11
N ALA A 180 -11.01 5.14 2.51
CA ALA A 180 -9.80 5.61 1.83
C ALA A 180 -9.85 5.39 0.32
N SER A 181 -9.33 6.36 -0.42
CA SER A 181 -9.04 6.28 -1.85
C SER A 181 -7.66 5.69 -2.14
N LEU A 182 -6.75 5.66 -1.16
CA LEU A 182 -5.42 5.07 -1.28
C LEU A 182 -5.08 4.26 -0.04
N PHE A 183 -4.78 2.98 -0.22
CA PHE A 183 -4.26 2.10 0.81
C PHE A 183 -2.76 1.88 0.61
N LEU A 184 -1.96 2.19 1.62
CA LEU A 184 -0.54 1.85 1.68
C LEU A 184 -0.36 0.69 2.66
N VAL A 185 0.08 -0.48 2.18
CA VAL A 185 0.21 -1.69 2.99
C VAL A 185 1.67 -2.11 3.07
N ASP A 186 2.28 -1.92 4.23
CA ASP A 186 3.72 -2.09 4.41
C ASP A 186 4.05 -3.47 4.98
N GLU A 187 4.78 -4.26 4.20
CA GLU A 187 5.25 -5.62 4.48
C GLU A 187 4.19 -6.51 5.16
N PRO A 188 2.99 -6.70 4.54
CA PRO A 188 1.87 -7.45 5.11
C PRO A 188 2.23 -8.87 5.57
N SER A 189 3.19 -9.52 4.91
CA SER A 189 3.59 -10.90 5.21
C SER A 189 4.79 -11.06 6.15
N LEU A 190 5.45 -9.97 6.55
CA LEU A 190 6.69 -10.04 7.33
C LEU A 190 6.48 -10.73 8.69
N GLY A 191 7.40 -11.64 9.03
CA GLY A 191 7.39 -12.36 10.30
C GLY A 191 6.30 -13.44 10.42
N LEU A 192 5.49 -13.64 9.38
CA LEU A 192 4.46 -14.66 9.34
C LEU A 192 4.98 -15.97 8.73
N ALA A 193 4.43 -17.09 9.21
CA ALA A 193 4.64 -18.37 8.55
C ALA A 193 4.17 -18.31 7.08
N PRO A 194 4.85 -18.98 6.13
CA PRO A 194 4.59 -18.83 4.69
C PRO A 194 3.13 -19.00 4.27
N LYS A 195 2.41 -19.95 4.90
CA LYS A 195 0.99 -20.18 4.65
C LYS A 195 0.11 -18.99 5.07
N ILE A 196 0.42 -18.39 6.22
CA ILE A 196 -0.32 -17.23 6.74
C ILE A 196 0.00 -16.00 5.90
N GLY A 197 1.28 -15.77 5.55
CA GLY A 197 1.67 -14.68 4.66
C GLY A 197 0.94 -14.73 3.31
N LYS A 198 0.90 -15.91 2.67
CA LYS A 198 0.10 -16.11 1.44
C LYS A 198 -1.38 -15.82 1.65
N SER A 199 -1.96 -16.28 2.76
CA SER A 199 -3.37 -16.01 3.08
C SER A 199 -3.65 -14.52 3.23
N VAL A 200 -2.76 -13.76 3.85
CA VAL A 200 -2.89 -12.31 4.00
C VAL A 200 -2.84 -11.61 2.64
N ILE A 201 -1.93 -12.01 1.76
CA ILE A 201 -1.87 -11.44 0.40
C ILE A 201 -3.13 -11.80 -0.40
N ASN A 202 -3.61 -13.05 -0.32
CA ASN A 202 -4.87 -13.46 -0.95
C ASN A 202 -6.04 -12.58 -0.50
N ALA A 203 -6.09 -12.30 0.80
CA ALA A 203 -7.09 -11.45 1.42
C ALA A 203 -7.02 -10.00 0.87
N LEU A 204 -5.83 -9.41 0.77
CA LEU A 204 -5.62 -8.10 0.15
C LEU A 204 -6.04 -8.07 -1.33
N MET A 205 -5.81 -9.14 -2.09
CA MET A 205 -6.26 -9.25 -3.48
C MET A 205 -7.78 -9.34 -3.60
N ALA A 206 -8.47 -9.90 -2.60
CA ALA A 206 -9.93 -9.99 -2.56
C ALA A 206 -10.62 -8.64 -2.25
N VAL A 207 -9.88 -7.65 -1.75
CA VAL A 207 -10.40 -6.30 -1.49
C VAL A 207 -10.87 -5.68 -2.81
N LYS A 208 -12.16 -5.40 -2.93
CA LYS A 208 -12.72 -4.67 -4.07
C LYS A 208 -12.34 -3.19 -3.95
N LEU A 209 -11.44 -2.72 -4.82
CA LEU A 209 -10.94 -1.35 -4.78
C LEU A 209 -11.98 -0.32 -5.20
N GLY A 210 -12.85 -0.64 -6.17
CA GLY A 210 -13.78 0.36 -6.73
C GLY A 210 -12.99 1.56 -7.25
N ASN A 211 -13.20 2.73 -6.63
CA ASN A 211 -12.50 3.97 -6.97
C ASN A 211 -11.20 4.21 -6.18
N ALA A 212 -10.81 3.27 -5.31
CA ALA A 212 -9.57 3.34 -4.54
C ALA A 212 -8.39 2.72 -5.31
N ALA A 213 -7.18 2.95 -4.81
CA ALA A 213 -5.96 2.28 -5.23
C ALA A 213 -5.25 1.66 -4.03
N MET A 214 -4.35 0.71 -4.26
CA MET A 214 -3.58 0.05 -3.21
C MET A 214 -2.12 -0.11 -3.63
N ILE A 215 -1.20 0.30 -2.75
CA ILE A 215 0.23 0.06 -2.92
C ILE A 215 0.67 -0.89 -1.81
N ILE A 216 1.28 -2.00 -2.20
CA ILE A 216 1.76 -3.03 -1.28
C ILE A 216 3.29 -3.03 -1.35
N ALA A 217 3.94 -2.69 -0.26
CA ALA A 217 5.38 -2.85 -0.13
C ALA A 217 5.69 -4.26 0.36
N GLU A 218 6.54 -4.99 -0.36
CA GLU A 218 6.93 -6.35 0.00
C GLU A 218 8.40 -6.62 -0.33
N GLN A 219 9.01 -7.56 0.39
CA GLN A 219 10.34 -8.06 0.01
C GLN A 219 10.21 -9.22 -1.00
N ASN A 220 9.18 -10.04 -0.85
CA ASN A 220 9.00 -11.24 -1.64
C ASN A 220 8.17 -10.96 -2.91
N VAL A 221 8.85 -10.78 -4.04
CA VAL A 221 8.24 -10.53 -5.35
C VAL A 221 7.21 -11.61 -5.72
N ALA A 222 7.50 -12.88 -5.38
CA ALA A 222 6.64 -14.01 -5.75
C ALA A 222 5.26 -13.99 -5.07
N LEU A 223 5.08 -13.18 -4.02
CA LEU A 223 3.76 -12.99 -3.41
C LEU A 223 2.85 -12.07 -4.24
N LEU A 224 3.42 -11.15 -5.01
CA LEU A 224 2.68 -10.10 -5.74
C LEU A 224 2.67 -10.33 -7.26
N GLU A 225 3.67 -11.02 -7.81
CA GLU A 225 3.80 -11.28 -9.24
C GLU A 225 2.55 -11.97 -9.82
N GLY A 226 2.03 -11.44 -10.94
CA GLY A 226 0.80 -11.90 -11.56
C GLY A 226 -0.50 -11.60 -10.80
N ARG A 227 -0.44 -10.86 -9.68
CA ARG A 227 -1.61 -10.56 -8.82
C ARG A 227 -1.94 -9.06 -8.72
N VAL A 228 -0.95 -8.21 -9.02
CA VAL A 228 -1.07 -6.74 -9.04
C VAL A 228 -0.97 -6.24 -10.48
N ASP A 229 -1.33 -4.99 -10.74
CA ASP A 229 -1.27 -4.40 -12.08
C ASP A 229 0.18 -4.14 -12.52
N ARG A 230 1.00 -3.63 -11.59
CA ARG A 230 2.43 -3.34 -11.80
C ARG A 230 3.26 -3.78 -10.61
N VAL A 231 4.46 -4.26 -10.90
CA VAL A 231 5.50 -4.48 -9.89
C VAL A 231 6.64 -3.52 -10.20
N ILE A 232 7.01 -2.71 -9.21
CA ILE A 232 8.05 -1.70 -9.31
C ILE A 232 9.15 -2.06 -8.31
N GLY A 233 10.38 -2.21 -8.78
CA GLY A 233 11.52 -2.44 -7.93
C GLY A 233 11.91 -1.17 -7.17
N MET A 234 12.33 -1.29 -5.91
CA MET A 234 12.91 -0.20 -5.14
C MET A 234 14.30 -0.59 -4.68
N HIS A 235 15.28 0.28 -4.93
CA HIS A 235 16.67 0.07 -4.54
C HIS A 235 17.32 1.37 -4.09
N VAL A 236 17.78 1.38 -2.83
CA VAL A 236 18.48 2.52 -2.19
C VAL A 236 17.76 3.84 -2.48
N GLY A 237 16.46 3.89 -2.15
CA GLY A 237 15.67 5.11 -2.24
C GLY A 237 15.19 5.54 -3.62
N LYS A 238 15.41 4.72 -4.64
CA LYS A 238 14.99 4.96 -6.02
C LYS A 238 14.10 3.84 -6.52
N LEU A 239 13.11 4.18 -7.36
CA LEU A 239 12.35 3.19 -8.11
C LEU A 239 13.15 2.76 -9.34
N LYS A 240 13.15 1.46 -9.62
CA LYS A 240 13.86 0.82 -10.74
C LYS A 240 12.91 -0.14 -11.45
N GLY A 241 12.75 0.06 -12.75
CA GLY A 241 11.97 -0.80 -13.63
C GLY A 241 10.46 -0.70 -13.36
N GLU A 242 9.70 -0.37 -14.39
CA GLU A 242 8.26 -0.63 -14.40
C GLU A 242 8.03 -1.89 -15.22
N ALA A 243 7.77 -3.01 -14.53
CA ALA A 243 7.32 -4.22 -15.20
C ALA A 243 5.80 -4.31 -15.04
N SER A 244 5.08 -4.48 -16.14
CA SER A 244 3.74 -5.07 -16.06
C SER A 244 3.89 -6.43 -15.35
N ALA A 245 2.97 -6.78 -14.44
CA ALA A 245 3.11 -7.97 -13.61
C ALA A 245 3.27 -9.29 -14.39
N ALA A 246 2.98 -9.29 -15.70
CA ALA A 246 3.23 -10.40 -16.61
C ALA A 246 4.71 -10.57 -17.05
N LEU A 247 5.59 -9.58 -16.82
CA LEU A 247 6.96 -9.53 -17.38
C LEU A 247 8.10 -9.67 -16.34
N ALA A 248 7.80 -9.78 -15.04
CA ALA A 248 8.81 -9.65 -13.97
C ALA A 248 9.83 -10.82 -13.88
N LEU A 249 9.48 -12.02 -14.37
CA LEU A 249 10.36 -13.20 -14.43
C LEU A 249 11.72 -12.99 -15.15
N ASN A 250 11.81 -12.07 -16.12
CA ASN A 250 13.02 -11.90 -16.94
C ASN A 250 14.00 -10.84 -16.44
N VAL A 251 13.56 -9.87 -15.64
CA VAL A 251 14.42 -8.76 -15.20
C VAL A 251 15.18 -9.12 -13.92
N TYR A 252 14.54 -9.81 -12.97
CA TYR A 252 15.17 -10.15 -11.68
C TYR A 252 16.08 -11.38 -11.70
N ARG A 253 16.05 -12.20 -12.76
CA ARG A 253 17.02 -13.29 -12.97
C ARG A 253 18.35 -12.84 -13.57
N LYS A 254 18.47 -11.59 -14.01
CA LYS A 254 19.66 -11.04 -14.66
C LYS A 254 20.34 -9.91 -13.89
N ALA A 255 19.94 -9.64 -12.65
CA ALA A 255 20.53 -8.63 -11.77
C ALA A 255 21.24 -9.30 -10.58
#